data_AF-A0A661QI53-F1
#
_entry.id   AF-A0A661QI53-F1
#
_cell.length_a   1.000
_cell.length_b   1.000
_cell.length_c   1.000
_cell.angle_alpha   90.00
_cell.angle_beta   90.00
_cell.angle_gamma   90.00
#
_symmetry.space_group_name_H-M   'P 1'
#
loop_
_entity.id
_entity.type
_entity.pdbx_description
1 polymer ?
#
loop_
_entity_poly.entity_id
_entity_poly.type
_entity_poly.pdbx_seq_one_letter_code
_entity_poly.pdbx_strand_id
1 'polypeptide(L)'
;MATGACGIDCSVCRLNLLGECSTCGSGKSIEGAKKRGAQERILGAPCPILACAIDNNVEFCPKDCDDFPCNNFRDKRYPFSEGYLNMQERRRQAPPPSLSPIGERVVVPGEYWHDLANSNMGEICRRAMAVQRSASSVILPFLNSSLLVDAKKREGYVDLAERWVLIDHPLTLLMALVYLLNATEAVPMDQMVGVQELKSAHFFQGPHKLKTGSVLKRYGNNPEGFKNAAMALGGQRVDLADLAFKFTVFPKIPIYYLLWNGDDEFPANLVVLFDKSIEKHLAADSIWGMVNLVSDLLVLGQGISPLIARG
;
A
#
# COMPACT_ATOMS: atom_id res chain seq x y z
N MET A 1 19.82 -10.24 -9.98
CA MET A 1 18.83 -11.25 -10.43
C MET A 1 18.86 -11.32 -11.95
N ALA A 2 18.66 -12.50 -12.55
CA ALA A 2 18.65 -12.66 -14.01
C ALA A 2 17.28 -12.35 -14.65
N THR A 3 16.39 -11.69 -13.93
CA THR A 3 15.04 -11.35 -14.38
C THR A 3 15.06 -10.13 -15.30
N GLY A 4 14.42 -10.26 -16.47
CA GLY A 4 14.21 -9.18 -17.41
C GLY A 4 13.25 -8.11 -16.87
N ALA A 5 13.33 -6.87 -17.36
CA ALA A 5 12.35 -5.82 -17.04
C ALA A 5 10.88 -6.25 -17.29
N CYS A 6 10.65 -7.16 -18.25
CA CYS A 6 9.34 -7.75 -18.53
C CYS A 6 8.84 -8.75 -17.47
N GLY A 7 9.66 -9.12 -16.48
CA GLY A 7 9.35 -10.12 -15.45
C GLY A 7 9.72 -11.57 -15.80
N ILE A 8 10.27 -11.83 -16.99
CA ILE A 8 10.74 -13.17 -17.37
C ILE A 8 12.11 -13.42 -16.72
N ASP A 9 12.24 -14.52 -15.99
CA ASP A 9 13.52 -14.92 -15.43
C ASP A 9 14.40 -15.59 -16.51
N CYS A 10 15.52 -14.96 -16.87
CA CYS A 10 16.42 -15.53 -17.86
C CYS A 10 17.22 -16.72 -17.32
N SER A 11 17.34 -16.88 -16.00
CA SER A 11 18.08 -18.01 -15.42
C SER A 11 17.44 -19.37 -15.68
N VAL A 12 16.13 -19.39 -16.00
CA VAL A 12 15.40 -20.60 -16.38
C VAL A 12 15.32 -20.81 -17.89
N CYS A 13 15.99 -19.97 -18.69
CA CYS A 13 15.98 -20.06 -20.15
C CYS A 13 17.12 -20.95 -20.67
N ARG A 14 16.79 -21.93 -21.53
CA ARG A 14 17.79 -22.82 -22.15
C ARG A 14 18.85 -22.06 -22.96
N LEU A 15 18.49 -20.97 -23.63
CA LEU A 15 19.46 -20.16 -24.39
C LEU A 15 20.48 -19.48 -23.47
N ASN A 16 20.07 -19.11 -22.25
CA ASN A 16 21.00 -18.59 -21.26
C ASN A 16 21.92 -19.68 -20.73
N LEU A 17 21.38 -20.88 -20.46
CA LEU A 17 22.17 -22.03 -20.03
C LEU A 17 23.22 -22.48 -21.07
N LEU A 18 22.90 -22.36 -22.35
CA LEU A 18 23.83 -22.69 -23.45
C LEU A 18 24.85 -21.58 -23.75
N GLY A 19 24.75 -20.41 -23.10
CA GLY A 19 25.64 -19.27 -23.38
C GLY A 19 25.29 -18.49 -24.66
N GLU A 20 24.24 -18.88 -25.38
CA GLU A 20 23.76 -18.20 -26.60
C GLU A 20 23.15 -16.83 -26.32
N CYS A 21 22.72 -16.60 -25.08
CA CYS A 21 22.03 -15.38 -24.68
C CYS A 21 22.40 -14.95 -23.26
N SER A 22 22.82 -13.69 -23.08
CA SER A 22 22.95 -13.09 -21.76
C SER A 22 21.58 -12.74 -21.15
N THR A 23 21.52 -12.59 -19.81
CA THR A 23 20.32 -12.10 -19.12
C THR A 23 19.85 -10.77 -19.72
N CYS A 24 18.54 -10.59 -19.78
CA CYS A 24 17.94 -9.33 -20.18
C CYS A 24 18.07 -8.24 -19.11
N GLY A 25 18.33 -8.60 -17.85
CA GLY A 25 18.46 -7.66 -16.73
C GLY A 25 17.19 -6.84 -16.44
N SER A 26 17.17 -6.18 -15.28
CA SER A 26 16.09 -5.24 -14.95
C SER A 26 16.32 -3.90 -15.67
N GLY A 27 15.32 -3.03 -15.70
CA GLY A 27 15.48 -1.70 -16.30
C GLY A 27 16.45 -0.78 -15.53
N LYS A 28 16.87 -1.17 -14.33
CA LYS A 28 17.88 -0.44 -13.53
C LYS A 28 19.24 -1.15 -13.47
N SER A 29 19.38 -2.33 -14.08
CA SER A 29 20.59 -3.13 -13.93
C SER A 29 21.62 -2.84 -15.03
N ILE A 30 22.90 -3.01 -14.68
CA ILE A 30 24.01 -2.89 -15.63
C ILE A 30 23.87 -3.92 -16.75
N GLU A 31 23.39 -5.13 -16.43
CA GLU A 31 23.12 -6.19 -17.41
C GLU A 31 22.01 -5.78 -18.38
N GLY A 32 20.97 -5.09 -17.91
CA GLY A 32 19.91 -4.54 -18.74
C GLY A 32 20.43 -3.51 -19.74
N ALA A 33 21.26 -2.57 -19.28
CA ALA A 33 21.91 -1.60 -20.14
C ALA A 33 22.82 -2.27 -21.19
N LYS A 34 23.63 -3.26 -20.77
CA LYS A 34 24.46 -4.06 -21.68
C LYS A 34 23.62 -4.82 -22.71
N LYS A 35 22.49 -5.39 -22.30
CA LYS A 35 21.58 -6.13 -23.19
C LYS A 35 20.96 -5.20 -24.23
N ARG A 36 20.44 -4.03 -23.82
CA ARG A 36 19.89 -3.02 -24.74
C ARG A 36 20.91 -2.66 -25.83
N GLY A 37 22.13 -2.30 -25.43
CA GLY A 37 23.20 -1.93 -26.38
C GLY A 37 23.61 -3.09 -27.28
N ALA A 38 23.60 -4.35 -26.79
CA ALA A 38 23.83 -5.51 -27.63
C ALA A 38 22.72 -5.72 -28.66
N GLN A 39 21.44 -5.55 -28.27
CA GLN A 39 20.30 -5.67 -29.18
C GLN A 39 20.33 -4.57 -30.26
N GLU A 40 20.62 -3.33 -29.90
CA GLU A 40 20.79 -2.22 -30.86
C GLU A 40 21.87 -2.53 -31.90
N ARG A 41 23.04 -3.03 -31.48
CA ARG A 41 24.14 -3.35 -32.40
C ARG A 41 23.86 -4.55 -33.31
N ILE A 42 23.19 -5.58 -32.80
CA ILE A 42 23.01 -6.86 -33.51
C ILE A 42 21.71 -6.88 -34.32
N LEU A 43 20.64 -6.32 -33.78
CA LEU A 43 19.28 -6.38 -34.34
C LEU A 43 18.82 -5.04 -34.95
N GLY A 44 19.59 -3.96 -34.78
CA GLY A 44 19.24 -2.61 -35.25
C GLY A 44 18.27 -1.85 -34.35
N ALA A 45 17.67 -2.51 -33.36
CA ALA A 45 16.78 -1.90 -32.37
C ALA A 45 16.76 -2.72 -31.06
N PRO A 46 16.53 -2.08 -29.90
CA PRO A 46 16.39 -2.78 -28.64
C PRO A 46 14.99 -3.40 -28.48
N CYS A 47 14.84 -4.30 -27.50
CA CYS A 47 13.52 -4.68 -27.02
C CYS A 47 12.78 -3.43 -26.51
N PRO A 48 11.57 -3.09 -27.02
CA PRO A 48 10.86 -1.87 -26.64
C PRO A 48 10.49 -1.85 -25.15
N ILE A 49 10.22 -3.01 -24.55
CA ILE A 49 9.93 -3.12 -23.11
C ILE A 49 11.16 -2.75 -22.28
N LEU A 50 12.33 -3.31 -22.61
CA LEU A 50 13.57 -3.05 -21.86
C LEU A 50 14.03 -1.60 -22.05
N ALA A 51 13.98 -1.09 -23.29
CA ALA A 51 14.32 0.30 -23.58
C ALA A 51 13.43 1.26 -22.78
N CYS A 52 12.11 1.09 -22.86
CA CYS A 52 11.16 1.91 -22.10
C CYS A 52 11.40 1.82 -20.59
N ALA A 53 11.65 0.63 -20.04
CA ALA A 53 11.92 0.45 -18.62
C ALA A 53 13.19 1.19 -18.17
N ILE A 54 14.26 1.13 -18.97
CA ILE A 54 15.50 1.88 -18.71
C ILE A 54 15.24 3.39 -18.78
N ASP A 55 14.59 3.86 -19.85
CA ASP A 55 14.36 5.29 -20.09
C ASP A 55 13.47 5.92 -19.01
N ASN A 56 12.56 5.13 -18.41
CA ASN A 56 11.65 5.57 -17.34
C ASN A 56 12.11 5.15 -15.94
N ASN A 57 13.33 4.62 -15.80
CA ASN A 57 13.88 4.16 -14.52
C ASN A 57 12.95 3.19 -13.76
N VAL A 58 12.32 2.26 -14.48
CA VAL A 58 11.46 1.20 -13.97
C VAL A 58 12.28 -0.08 -13.84
N GLU A 59 12.29 -0.70 -12.65
CA GLU A 59 13.06 -1.93 -12.45
C GLU A 59 12.39 -3.13 -13.14
N PHE A 60 11.14 -3.46 -12.77
CA PHE A 60 10.35 -4.52 -13.40
C PHE A 60 8.94 -4.03 -13.71
N CYS A 61 8.52 -4.03 -14.97
CA CYS A 61 7.23 -3.47 -15.37
C CYS A 61 6.03 -4.08 -14.61
N PRO A 62 5.92 -5.41 -14.42
CA PRO A 62 4.78 -5.98 -13.69
C PRO A 62 4.71 -5.57 -12.21
N LYS A 63 5.84 -5.24 -11.58
CA LYS A 63 5.95 -4.87 -10.16
C LYS A 63 5.85 -3.36 -9.97
N ASP A 64 6.60 -2.59 -10.76
CA ASP A 64 6.96 -1.21 -10.47
C ASP A 64 6.32 -0.18 -11.42
N CYS A 65 5.77 -0.60 -12.56
CA CYS A 65 5.13 0.31 -13.51
C CYS A 65 3.62 0.35 -13.26
N ASP A 66 3.08 1.52 -12.97
CA ASP A 66 1.65 1.69 -12.72
C ASP A 66 0.81 1.55 -14.00
N ASP A 67 1.39 1.85 -15.17
CA ASP A 67 0.76 1.67 -16.49
C ASP A 67 0.75 0.21 -16.97
N PHE A 68 1.42 -0.71 -16.26
CA PHE A 68 1.38 -2.11 -16.64
C PHE A 68 -0.02 -2.69 -16.37
N PRO A 69 -0.65 -3.38 -17.35
CA PRO A 69 -0.17 -3.70 -18.69
C PRO A 69 -0.38 -2.58 -19.73
N CYS A 70 0.69 -2.18 -20.43
CA CYS A 70 0.66 -1.10 -21.44
C CYS A 70 0.84 -1.60 -22.89
N ASN A 71 0.82 -0.67 -23.86
CA ASN A 71 0.93 -0.98 -25.30
C ASN A 71 2.23 -1.70 -25.68
N ASN A 72 3.33 -1.48 -24.95
CA ASN A 72 4.58 -2.22 -25.17
C ASN A 72 4.41 -3.75 -24.99
N PHE A 73 3.44 -4.19 -24.18
CA PHE A 73 3.10 -5.60 -24.01
C PHE A 73 1.97 -6.05 -24.94
N ARG A 74 0.98 -5.18 -25.20
CA ARG A 74 -0.21 -5.51 -26.01
C ARG A 74 0.11 -5.58 -27.50
N ASP A 75 0.78 -4.57 -28.06
CA ASP A 75 0.94 -4.43 -29.52
C ASP A 75 1.75 -5.58 -30.13
N LYS A 76 2.78 -6.04 -29.40
CA LYS A 76 3.64 -7.13 -29.83
C LYS A 76 3.23 -8.50 -29.27
N ARG A 77 2.24 -8.55 -28.37
CA ARG A 77 1.78 -9.77 -27.66
C ARG A 77 2.94 -10.60 -27.10
N TYR A 78 3.92 -9.92 -26.52
CA TYR A 78 5.13 -10.51 -25.96
C TYR A 78 5.46 -9.85 -24.61
N PRO A 79 5.97 -10.60 -23.60
CA PRO A 79 6.05 -12.06 -23.56
C PRO A 79 4.76 -12.73 -23.07
N PHE A 80 3.73 -11.94 -22.75
CA PHE A 80 2.50 -12.43 -22.12
C PHE A 80 1.33 -12.48 -23.10
N SER A 81 0.43 -13.45 -22.89
CA SER A 81 -0.82 -13.55 -23.64
C SER A 81 -1.80 -12.45 -23.28
N GLU A 82 -2.75 -12.15 -24.19
CA GLU A 82 -3.84 -11.22 -23.89
C GLU A 82 -4.64 -11.63 -22.66
N GLY A 83 -4.87 -12.93 -22.45
CA GLY A 83 -5.56 -13.43 -21.26
C GLY A 83 -4.84 -13.07 -19.95
N TYR A 84 -3.51 -13.13 -19.93
CA TYR A 84 -2.73 -12.69 -18.78
C TYR A 84 -2.79 -11.17 -18.57
N LEU A 85 -2.64 -10.39 -19.66
CA LEU A 85 -2.70 -8.93 -19.59
C LEU A 85 -4.08 -8.45 -19.12
N ASN A 86 -5.17 -9.02 -19.66
CA ASN A 86 -6.53 -8.69 -19.24
C ASN A 86 -6.82 -9.11 -17.79
N MET A 87 -6.21 -10.21 -17.32
CA MET A 87 -6.27 -10.59 -15.91
C MET A 87 -5.56 -9.56 -15.01
N GLN A 88 -4.37 -9.10 -15.41
CA GLN A 88 -3.61 -8.10 -14.67
C GLN A 88 -4.34 -6.75 -14.63
N GLU A 89 -4.82 -6.26 -15.76
CA GLU A 89 -5.60 -5.03 -15.86
C GLU A 89 -6.79 -5.03 -14.91
N ARG A 90 -7.62 -6.08 -14.95
CA ARG A 90 -8.77 -6.22 -14.06
C ARG A 90 -8.37 -6.28 -12.58
N ARG A 91 -7.34 -7.07 -12.23
CA ARG A 91 -6.97 -7.26 -10.82
C ARG A 91 -6.24 -6.07 -10.21
N ARG A 92 -5.53 -5.29 -11.01
CA ARG A 92 -4.85 -4.05 -10.56
C ARG A 92 -5.81 -2.88 -10.38
N GLN A 93 -6.99 -2.96 -11.01
CA GLN A 93 -8.09 -2.01 -10.80
C GLN A 93 -8.96 -2.37 -9.58
N ALA A 94 -8.92 -3.62 -9.12
CA ALA A 94 -9.66 -4.03 -7.94
C ALA A 94 -9.05 -3.44 -6.65
N PRO A 95 -9.87 -3.16 -5.63
CA PRO A 95 -9.37 -2.78 -4.31
C PRO A 95 -8.40 -3.81 -3.73
N PRO A 96 -7.45 -3.40 -2.87
CA PRO A 96 -6.57 -4.35 -2.20
C PRO A 96 -7.38 -5.39 -1.42
N PRO A 97 -6.89 -6.63 -1.33
CA PRO A 97 -7.64 -7.69 -0.68
C PRO A 97 -7.73 -7.41 0.83
N SER A 98 -8.94 -7.18 1.34
CA SER A 98 -9.19 -7.07 2.78
C SER A 98 -9.08 -8.45 3.44
N LEU A 99 -7.90 -8.82 3.90
CA LEU A 99 -7.62 -10.13 4.52
C LEU A 99 -7.27 -10.01 6.01
N SER A 100 -7.77 -10.96 6.80
CA SER A 100 -7.39 -11.14 8.20
C SER A 100 -5.94 -11.66 8.33
N PRO A 101 -5.38 -11.68 9.55
CA PRO A 101 -4.05 -12.26 9.82
C PRO A 101 -3.90 -13.71 9.31
N ILE A 102 -4.98 -14.48 9.32
CA ILE A 102 -5.01 -15.88 8.86
C ILE A 102 -5.47 -16.04 7.40
N GLY A 103 -5.66 -14.94 6.66
CA GLY A 103 -5.96 -14.96 5.23
C GLY A 103 -7.44 -15.09 4.87
N GLU A 104 -8.34 -14.94 5.84
CA GLU A 104 -9.79 -14.91 5.60
C GLU A 104 -10.24 -13.53 5.13
N ARG A 105 -11.34 -13.47 4.37
CA ARG A 105 -11.90 -12.18 3.94
C ARG A 105 -12.46 -11.43 5.15
N VAL A 106 -12.07 -10.17 5.30
CA VAL A 106 -12.65 -9.26 6.28
C VAL A 106 -14.08 -8.93 5.85
N VAL A 107 -15.01 -9.06 6.78
CA VAL A 107 -16.38 -8.60 6.66
C VAL A 107 -16.61 -7.57 7.76
N VAL A 108 -17.36 -6.52 7.47
CA VAL A 108 -17.78 -5.54 8.49
C VAL A 108 -18.97 -6.11 9.24
N PRO A 109 -18.86 -6.45 10.53
CA PRO A 109 -19.97 -7.05 11.26
C PRO A 109 -21.13 -6.05 11.41
N GLY A 110 -22.36 -6.54 11.28
CA GLY A 110 -23.57 -5.69 11.33
C GLY A 110 -23.75 -4.95 12.65
N GLU A 111 -23.20 -5.49 13.75
CA GLU A 111 -23.23 -4.89 15.09
C GLU A 111 -22.51 -3.54 15.14
N TYR A 112 -21.35 -3.37 14.48
CA TYR A 112 -20.63 -2.10 14.45
C TYR A 112 -21.47 -0.96 13.83
N TRP A 113 -22.22 -1.29 12.78
CA TRP A 113 -23.14 -0.34 12.15
C TRP A 113 -24.33 -0.02 13.06
N HIS A 114 -24.88 -1.03 13.73
CA HIS A 114 -25.97 -0.87 14.68
C HIS A 114 -25.55 0.00 15.87
N ASP A 115 -24.38 -0.27 16.45
CA ASP A 115 -23.85 0.45 17.59
C ASP A 115 -23.58 1.91 17.25
N LEU A 116 -23.01 2.19 16.07
CA LEU A 116 -22.81 3.57 15.61
C LEU A 116 -24.14 4.30 15.41
N ALA A 117 -25.15 3.64 14.84
CA ALA A 117 -26.47 4.23 14.60
C ALA A 117 -27.24 4.54 15.89
N ASN A 118 -27.00 3.79 16.97
CA ASN A 118 -27.66 3.96 18.27
C ASN A 118 -26.83 4.76 19.29
N SER A 119 -25.64 5.20 18.91
CA SER A 119 -24.76 5.99 19.78
C SER A 119 -25.11 7.48 19.76
N ASN A 120 -24.63 8.22 20.78
CA ASN A 120 -24.68 9.68 20.75
C ASN A 120 -23.65 10.22 19.75
N MET A 121 -24.12 10.64 18.57
CA MET A 121 -23.26 11.09 17.48
C MET A 121 -22.39 12.30 17.84
N GLY A 122 -22.90 13.21 18.69
CA GLY A 122 -22.12 14.36 19.17
C GLY A 122 -20.95 13.95 20.06
N GLU A 123 -21.15 12.96 20.93
CA GLU A 123 -20.07 12.42 21.77
C GLU A 123 -19.03 11.66 20.93
N ILE A 124 -19.47 10.82 19.98
CA ILE A 124 -18.58 10.14 19.05
C ILE A 124 -17.75 11.15 18.26
N CYS A 125 -18.38 12.16 17.66
CA CYS A 125 -17.69 13.16 16.86
C CYS A 125 -16.66 13.93 17.68
N ARG A 126 -16.99 14.31 18.92
CA ARG A 126 -16.04 14.97 19.83
C ARG A 126 -14.83 14.11 20.11
N ARG A 127 -15.02 12.86 20.55
CA ARG A 127 -13.92 11.96 20.93
C ARG A 127 -13.04 11.57 19.74
N ALA A 128 -13.66 11.33 18.58
CA ALA A 128 -12.99 10.89 17.36
C ALA A 128 -12.43 12.05 16.52
N MET A 129 -12.68 13.31 16.91
CA MET A 129 -12.38 14.50 16.09
C MET A 129 -12.99 14.42 14.69
N ALA A 130 -14.24 13.93 14.63
CA ALA A 130 -15.06 13.86 13.43
C ALA A 130 -16.12 14.97 13.44
N VAL A 131 -16.77 15.18 12.30
CA VAL A 131 -17.84 16.15 12.13
C VAL A 131 -19.16 15.41 11.91
N GLN A 132 -20.17 15.74 12.70
CA GLN A 132 -21.50 15.20 12.49
C GLN A 132 -22.10 15.79 11.21
N ARG A 133 -22.49 14.94 10.26
CA ARG A 133 -23.14 15.35 9.01
C ARG A 133 -24.67 15.25 9.09
N SER A 134 -25.18 14.24 9.79
CA SER A 134 -26.61 14.05 10.03
C SER A 134 -26.83 13.26 11.33
N ALA A 135 -28.07 12.86 11.61
CA ALA A 135 -28.38 12.00 12.75
C ALA A 135 -27.75 10.60 12.65
N SER A 136 -27.40 10.12 11.46
CA SER A 136 -26.86 8.77 11.23
C SER A 136 -25.56 8.74 10.43
N SER A 137 -24.92 9.89 10.22
CA SER A 137 -23.69 9.97 9.41
C SER A 137 -22.65 10.94 9.96
N VAL A 138 -21.38 10.56 9.84
CA VAL A 138 -20.22 11.32 10.33
C VAL A 138 -19.17 11.46 9.24
N ILE A 139 -18.45 12.58 9.25
CA ILE A 139 -17.29 12.82 8.40
C ILE A 139 -16.05 12.75 9.29
N LEU A 140 -15.21 11.76 9.04
CA LEU A 140 -13.99 11.47 9.79
C LEU A 140 -12.77 11.84 8.93
N PRO A 141 -11.83 12.68 9.42
CA PRO A 141 -10.56 12.88 8.71
C PRO A 141 -9.84 11.53 8.55
N PHE A 142 -9.40 11.24 7.33
CA PHE A 142 -8.82 9.94 6.97
C PHE A 142 -7.64 10.15 6.02
N LEU A 143 -6.41 9.91 6.51
CA LEU A 143 -5.17 10.20 5.77
C LEU A 143 -5.16 11.65 5.26
N ASN A 144 -4.93 11.87 3.96
CA ASN A 144 -5.03 13.18 3.30
C ASN A 144 -6.42 13.49 2.72
N SER A 145 -7.46 12.83 3.19
CA SER A 145 -8.85 12.99 2.73
C SER A 145 -9.83 12.96 3.91
N SER A 146 -11.11 12.85 3.60
CA SER A 146 -12.21 12.67 4.55
C SER A 146 -13.03 11.44 4.18
N LEU A 147 -13.51 10.75 5.21
CA LEU A 147 -14.35 9.56 5.12
C LEU A 147 -15.73 9.87 5.69
N LEU A 148 -16.76 9.88 4.84
CA LEU A 148 -18.16 9.91 5.26
C LEU A 148 -18.62 8.49 5.56
N VAL A 149 -19.04 8.23 6.79
CA VAL A 149 -19.61 6.96 7.24
C VAL A 149 -21.11 7.15 7.47
N ASP A 150 -21.95 6.42 6.76
CA ASP A 150 -23.42 6.43 6.93
C ASP A 150 -23.85 5.12 7.60
N ALA A 151 -24.19 5.21 8.89
CA ALA A 151 -24.54 4.06 9.70
C ALA A 151 -25.86 3.40 9.30
N LYS A 152 -26.80 4.19 8.76
CA LYS A 152 -28.12 3.70 8.35
C LYS A 152 -28.03 2.95 7.03
N LYS A 153 -27.25 3.47 6.07
CA LYS A 153 -27.01 2.81 4.78
C LYS A 153 -25.98 1.68 4.88
N ARG A 154 -25.14 1.68 5.92
CA ARG A 154 -23.99 0.78 6.08
C ARG A 154 -22.96 0.95 4.96
N GLU A 155 -22.73 2.19 4.60
CA GLU A 155 -21.86 2.59 3.48
C GLU A 155 -20.83 3.60 3.97
N GLY A 156 -19.68 3.62 3.30
CA GLY A 156 -18.69 4.67 3.47
C GLY A 156 -18.30 5.27 2.13
N TYR A 157 -17.96 6.56 2.17
CA TYR A 157 -17.61 7.35 1.00
C TYR A 157 -16.33 8.11 1.29
N VAL A 158 -15.40 8.14 0.34
CA VAL A 158 -14.19 8.94 0.44
C VAL A 158 -14.33 10.20 -0.41
N ASP A 159 -13.78 11.31 0.05
CA ASP A 159 -13.70 12.54 -0.73
C ASP A 159 -12.53 12.48 -1.72
N LEU A 160 -12.85 12.52 -3.02
CA LEU A 160 -11.89 12.66 -4.11
C LEU A 160 -12.22 13.91 -4.92
N ALA A 161 -11.42 14.96 -4.72
CA ALA A 161 -11.59 16.25 -5.40
C ALA A 161 -13.02 16.81 -5.25
N GLU A 162 -13.48 16.93 -4.00
CA GLU A 162 -14.77 17.48 -3.59
C GLU A 162 -15.97 16.63 -4.05
N ARG A 163 -15.75 15.33 -4.26
CA ARG A 163 -16.78 14.38 -4.64
C ARG A 163 -16.72 13.16 -3.73
N TRP A 164 -17.87 12.85 -3.14
CA TRP A 164 -18.05 11.64 -2.33
C TRP A 164 -18.20 10.42 -3.24
N VAL A 165 -17.23 9.51 -3.17
CA VAL A 165 -17.20 8.27 -3.96
C VAL A 165 -17.34 7.07 -3.03
N LEU A 166 -18.21 6.12 -3.38
CA LEU A 166 -18.45 4.91 -2.59
C LEU A 166 -17.17 4.07 -2.46
N ILE A 167 -16.89 3.62 -1.26
CA ILE A 167 -15.78 2.71 -0.94
C ILE A 167 -16.20 1.25 -1.15
N ASP A 168 -15.32 0.47 -1.76
CA ASP A 168 -15.41 -0.99 -1.85
C ASP A 168 -14.19 -1.64 -1.16
N HIS A 169 -14.01 -1.32 0.11
CA HIS A 169 -12.91 -1.83 0.91
C HIS A 169 -13.34 -2.10 2.37
N PRO A 170 -13.77 -3.34 2.69
CA PRO A 170 -14.29 -3.71 4.01
C PRO A 170 -13.34 -3.39 5.17
N LEU A 171 -12.03 -3.58 5.00
CA LEU A 171 -11.07 -3.28 6.06
C LEU A 171 -11.07 -1.78 6.42
N THR A 172 -11.17 -0.88 5.44
CA THR A 172 -11.24 0.57 5.73
C THR A 172 -12.50 0.91 6.54
N LEU A 173 -13.65 0.37 6.14
CA LEU A 173 -14.91 0.61 6.84
C LEU A 173 -14.88 0.04 8.26
N LEU A 174 -14.37 -1.18 8.43
CA LEU A 174 -14.21 -1.79 9.74
C LEU A 174 -13.30 -0.93 10.65
N MET A 175 -12.14 -0.50 10.14
CA MET A 175 -11.21 0.33 10.91
C MET A 175 -11.81 1.69 11.29
N ALA A 176 -12.60 2.29 10.39
CA ALA A 176 -13.30 3.54 10.69
C ALA A 176 -14.36 3.37 11.78
N LEU A 177 -15.18 2.31 11.70
CA LEU A 177 -16.20 2.02 12.71
C LEU A 177 -15.60 1.71 14.07
N VAL A 178 -14.56 0.86 14.10
CA VAL A 178 -13.81 0.57 15.32
C VAL A 178 -13.26 1.85 15.94
N TYR A 179 -12.64 2.72 15.14
CA TYR A 179 -12.11 3.99 15.64
C TYR A 179 -13.22 4.91 16.18
N LEU A 180 -14.32 5.10 15.45
CA LEU A 180 -15.45 5.94 15.87
C LEU A 180 -16.07 5.48 17.19
N LEU A 181 -16.18 4.16 17.39
CA LEU A 181 -16.78 3.58 18.59
C LEU A 181 -15.82 3.56 19.80
N ASN A 182 -14.50 3.47 19.57
CA ASN A 182 -13.51 3.27 20.64
C ASN A 182 -12.60 4.47 20.91
N ALA A 183 -12.62 5.51 20.06
CA ALA A 183 -11.83 6.71 20.30
C ALA A 183 -12.18 7.33 21.67
N THR A 184 -11.17 7.45 22.53
CA THR A 184 -11.25 8.14 23.82
C THR A 184 -10.84 9.61 23.71
N GLU A 185 -10.96 10.35 24.81
CA GLU A 185 -10.51 11.75 24.91
C GLU A 185 -8.98 11.92 24.90
N ALA A 186 -8.21 10.81 24.98
CA ALA A 186 -6.76 10.87 24.87
C ALA A 186 -6.33 11.53 23.54
N VAL A 187 -5.18 12.21 23.55
CA VAL A 187 -4.56 12.85 22.38
C VAL A 187 -3.22 12.16 22.09
N PRO A 188 -2.69 12.27 20.86
CA PRO A 188 -1.32 11.85 20.56
C PRO A 188 -0.33 12.38 21.60
N MET A 189 0.56 11.50 22.05
CA MET A 189 1.53 11.81 23.10
C MET A 189 2.86 12.32 22.52
N ASP A 190 3.03 12.23 21.20
CA ASP A 190 4.29 12.46 20.47
C ASP A 190 5.45 11.60 21.01
N GLN A 191 5.11 10.47 21.64
CA GLN A 191 6.04 9.45 22.08
C GLN A 191 5.95 8.25 21.14
N MET A 192 7.00 8.02 20.38
CA MET A 192 7.09 6.89 19.45
C MET A 192 7.53 5.62 20.16
N VAL A 193 6.83 4.52 19.88
CA VAL A 193 7.15 3.19 20.42
C VAL A 193 7.15 2.14 19.32
N GLY A 194 8.05 1.18 19.44
CA GLY A 194 8.05 -0.01 18.59
C GLY A 194 6.96 -1.01 18.99
N VAL A 195 6.69 -1.97 18.11
CA VAL A 195 5.68 -3.02 18.34
C VAL A 195 5.94 -3.83 19.63
N GLN A 196 7.20 -4.01 20.03
CA GLN A 196 7.58 -4.76 21.24
C GLN A 196 7.35 -3.98 22.53
N GLU A 197 7.19 -2.66 22.44
CA GLU A 197 6.91 -1.78 23.57
C GLU A 197 5.40 -1.56 23.77
N LEU A 198 4.57 -2.18 22.92
CA LEU A 198 3.12 -2.20 23.11
C LEU A 198 2.72 -3.20 24.20
N LYS A 199 1.69 -2.88 24.98
CA LYS A 199 1.09 -3.79 25.99
C LYS A 199 0.66 -5.12 25.37
N SER A 200 0.24 -5.06 24.11
CA SER A 200 -0.18 -6.20 23.31
C SER A 200 0.93 -6.72 22.38
N ALA A 201 2.21 -6.51 22.68
CA ALA A 201 3.34 -6.97 21.85
C ALA A 201 3.23 -8.48 21.48
N HIS A 202 2.78 -9.31 22.41
CA HIS A 202 2.54 -10.74 22.21
C HIS A 202 1.47 -11.08 21.15
N PHE A 203 0.65 -10.12 20.74
CA PHE A 203 -0.27 -10.32 19.62
C PHE A 203 0.48 -10.31 18.29
N PHE A 204 1.54 -9.51 18.13
CA PHE A 204 2.16 -9.23 16.82
C PHE A 204 3.22 -10.25 16.39
N GLN A 205 2.88 -11.53 16.51
CA GLN A 205 3.76 -12.66 16.20
C GLN A 205 3.01 -13.73 15.39
N GLY A 206 3.75 -14.62 14.73
CA GLY A 206 3.17 -15.64 13.86
C GLY A 206 2.29 -15.02 12.75
N PRO A 207 1.06 -15.51 12.54
CA PRO A 207 0.11 -14.97 11.55
C PRO A 207 -0.21 -13.47 11.74
N HIS A 208 -0.07 -12.97 12.97
CA HIS A 208 -0.37 -11.59 13.35
C HIS A 208 0.86 -10.67 13.31
N LYS A 209 2.00 -11.15 12.82
CA LYS A 209 3.15 -10.28 12.55
C LYS A 209 2.72 -9.14 11.62
N LEU A 210 3.21 -7.93 11.88
CA LEU A 210 2.93 -6.77 11.03
C LEU A 210 3.39 -7.03 9.59
N LYS A 211 2.47 -6.83 8.64
CA LYS A 211 2.70 -7.07 7.20
C LYS A 211 3.40 -5.86 6.56
N THR A 212 4.70 -5.75 6.76
CA THR A 212 5.55 -4.69 6.14
C THR A 212 6.43 -5.21 5.01
N GLY A 213 6.53 -6.54 4.85
CA GLY A 213 7.44 -7.16 3.89
C GLY A 213 7.13 -6.86 2.42
N SER A 214 5.86 -6.64 2.05
CA SER A 214 5.47 -6.24 0.69
C SER A 214 5.96 -4.83 0.36
N VAL A 215 5.82 -3.89 1.32
CA VAL A 215 6.35 -2.52 1.20
C VAL A 215 7.87 -2.56 1.02
N LEU A 216 8.57 -3.30 1.88
CA LEU A 216 10.03 -3.46 1.78
C LEU A 216 10.47 -4.10 0.46
N LYS A 217 9.75 -5.12 -0.03
CA LYS A 217 10.05 -5.74 -1.34
C LYS A 217 9.82 -4.80 -2.52
N ARG A 218 8.83 -3.91 -2.45
CA ARG A 218 8.58 -2.93 -3.51
C ARG A 218 9.60 -1.80 -3.48
N TYR A 219 10.00 -1.35 -2.28
CA TYR A 219 10.73 -0.09 -2.13
C TYR A 219 12.14 -0.17 -1.54
N GLY A 220 12.61 -1.32 -1.07
CA GLY A 220 13.94 -1.45 -0.44
C GLY A 220 15.09 -0.97 -1.33
N ASN A 221 14.95 -1.11 -2.65
CA ASN A 221 15.87 -0.60 -3.67
C ASN A 221 15.26 0.54 -4.51
N ASN A 222 14.16 1.13 -4.04
CA ASN A 222 13.48 2.24 -4.71
C ASN A 222 13.02 3.32 -3.72
N PRO A 223 13.97 4.05 -3.08
CA PRO A 223 13.66 5.10 -2.11
C PRO A 223 12.72 6.19 -2.66
N GLU A 224 12.93 6.62 -3.91
CA GLU A 224 12.08 7.64 -4.53
C GLU A 224 10.64 7.13 -4.75
N GLY A 225 10.48 5.86 -5.10
CA GLY A 225 9.17 5.22 -5.17
C GLY A 225 8.44 5.20 -3.83
N PHE A 226 9.16 4.93 -2.73
CA PHE A 226 8.58 4.97 -1.38
C PHE A 226 8.11 6.38 -1.01
N LYS A 227 8.97 7.38 -1.26
CA LYS A 227 8.65 8.78 -1.03
C LYS A 227 7.42 9.23 -1.80
N ASN A 228 7.33 8.90 -3.09
CA ASN A 228 6.17 9.25 -3.93
C ASN A 228 4.88 8.59 -3.40
N ALA A 229 4.93 7.29 -3.07
CA ALA A 229 3.78 6.58 -2.51
C ALA A 229 3.35 7.14 -1.16
N ALA A 230 4.31 7.48 -0.29
CA ALA A 230 4.04 8.08 1.01
C ALA A 230 3.40 9.46 0.86
N MET A 231 3.93 10.31 -0.02
CA MET A 231 3.37 11.65 -0.28
C MET A 231 1.96 11.58 -0.87
N ALA A 232 1.71 10.66 -1.81
CA ALA A 232 0.38 10.44 -2.39
C ALA A 232 -0.66 10.04 -1.32
N LEU A 233 -0.21 9.40 -0.23
CA LEU A 233 -1.02 9.01 0.91
C LEU A 233 -1.07 10.06 2.04
N GLY A 234 -0.49 11.25 1.83
CA GLY A 234 -0.45 12.30 2.86
C GLY A 234 0.61 12.13 3.93
N GLY A 235 1.58 11.25 3.71
CA GLY A 235 2.69 11.03 4.63
C GLY A 235 3.52 12.29 4.83
N GLN A 236 3.79 12.63 6.09
CA GLN A 236 4.65 13.75 6.47
C GLN A 236 6.06 13.23 6.72
N ARG A 237 7.07 13.78 6.03
CA ARG A 237 8.48 13.40 6.24
C ARG A 237 8.91 13.71 7.68
N VAL A 238 9.59 12.77 8.33
CA VAL A 238 10.17 12.93 9.68
C VAL A 238 11.62 12.46 9.71
N ASP A 239 12.48 13.07 10.52
CA ASP A 239 13.92 12.75 10.54
C ASP A 239 14.24 11.63 11.54
N LEU A 240 13.96 10.38 11.16
CA LEU A 240 14.12 9.18 12.02
C LEU A 240 14.82 7.99 11.33
N ALA A 241 14.99 8.06 10.01
CA ALA A 241 15.67 7.09 9.16
C ALA A 241 16.00 7.76 7.81
N ASP A 242 16.73 7.07 6.93
CA ASP A 242 17.06 7.54 5.58
C ASP A 242 15.81 8.02 4.83
N LEU A 243 14.72 7.27 4.97
CA LEU A 243 13.37 7.69 4.61
C LEU A 243 12.35 7.26 5.67
N ALA A 244 11.65 8.22 6.24
CA ALA A 244 10.65 8.01 7.27
C ALA A 244 9.48 8.98 7.10
N PHE A 245 8.26 8.46 7.25
CA PHE A 245 7.01 9.19 7.09
C PHE A 245 6.04 8.88 8.21
N LYS A 246 5.38 9.93 8.72
CA LYS A 246 4.24 9.89 9.63
C LYS A 246 2.96 9.91 8.82
N PHE A 247 2.10 8.91 9.03
CA PHE A 247 0.76 8.83 8.47
C PHE A 247 -0.25 9.04 9.60
N THR A 248 -1.09 10.06 9.45
CA THR A 248 -2.23 10.27 10.35
C THR A 248 -3.42 9.52 9.75
N VAL A 249 -3.58 8.24 10.08
CA VAL A 249 -4.64 7.39 9.49
C VAL A 249 -6.01 7.94 9.87
N PHE A 250 -6.18 8.21 11.16
CA PHE A 250 -7.27 8.98 11.76
C PHE A 250 -6.65 10.02 12.71
N PRO A 251 -7.38 11.05 13.17
CA PRO A 251 -6.80 12.20 13.88
C PRO A 251 -5.91 11.83 15.07
N LYS A 252 -6.22 10.72 15.77
CA LYS A 252 -5.51 10.26 16.96
C LYS A 252 -4.67 9.00 16.73
N ILE A 253 -4.49 8.57 15.48
CA ILE A 253 -3.76 7.35 15.12
C ILE A 253 -2.58 7.70 14.18
N PRO A 254 -1.49 8.28 14.70
CA PRO A 254 -0.24 8.41 13.96
C PRO A 254 0.51 7.08 13.88
N ILE A 255 0.92 6.71 12.67
CA ILE A 255 1.76 5.54 12.38
C ILE A 255 2.96 5.99 11.57
N TYR A 256 4.14 5.49 11.93
CA TYR A 256 5.40 5.90 11.31
C TYR A 256 6.00 4.71 10.56
N TYR A 257 6.40 4.91 9.31
CA TYR A 257 7.17 3.92 8.55
C TYR A 257 8.57 4.45 8.35
N LEU A 258 9.57 3.71 8.82
CA LEU A 258 10.99 4.06 8.77
C LEU A 258 11.71 3.03 7.89
N LEU A 259 12.24 3.50 6.77
CA LEU A 259 13.01 2.74 5.79
C LEU A 259 14.48 3.16 5.89
N TRP A 260 15.35 2.19 6.18
CA TRP A 260 16.79 2.31 6.00
C TRP A 260 17.19 1.65 4.69
N ASN A 261 18.03 2.35 3.93
CA ASN A 261 18.55 1.83 2.68
C ASN A 261 19.47 0.64 2.97
N GLY A 262 19.48 -0.32 2.05
CA GLY A 262 20.49 -1.36 2.07
C GLY A 262 21.81 -0.83 1.51
N ASP A 263 22.90 -1.43 1.98
CA ASP A 263 24.24 -1.26 1.44
C ASP A 263 24.87 -2.65 1.18
N ASP A 264 26.19 -2.67 0.95
CA ASP A 264 26.92 -3.91 0.67
C ASP A 264 27.00 -4.85 1.89
N GLU A 265 26.80 -4.34 3.10
CA GLU A 265 26.93 -5.09 4.36
C GLU A 265 25.57 -5.49 4.94
N PHE A 266 24.55 -4.64 4.80
CA PHE A 266 23.23 -4.81 5.41
C PHE A 266 22.10 -4.62 4.40
N PRO A 267 21.09 -5.51 4.37
CA PRO A 267 19.93 -5.34 3.52
C PRO A 267 19.06 -4.17 4.00
N ALA A 268 18.30 -3.58 3.07
CA ALA A 268 17.30 -2.58 3.41
C ALA A 268 16.32 -3.11 4.47
N ASN A 269 15.91 -2.22 5.38
CA ASN A 269 15.05 -2.58 6.50
C ASN A 269 13.90 -1.59 6.65
N LEU A 270 12.72 -2.09 7.02
CA LEU A 270 11.52 -1.29 7.23
C LEU A 270 10.92 -1.58 8.60
N VAL A 271 10.84 -0.56 9.44
CA VAL A 271 10.23 -0.62 10.79
C VAL A 271 8.99 0.25 10.83
N VAL A 272 7.96 -0.24 11.53
CA VAL A 272 6.77 0.55 11.85
C VAL A 272 6.79 0.91 13.33
N LEU A 273 6.64 2.20 13.61
CA LEU A 273 6.46 2.75 14.96
C LEU A 273 5.06 3.35 15.11
N PHE A 274 4.65 3.55 16.35
CA PHE A 274 3.35 4.09 16.71
C PHE A 274 3.50 5.23 17.70
N ASP A 275 2.56 6.17 17.70
CA ASP A 275 2.36 7.01 18.88
C ASP A 275 1.83 6.14 20.04
N LYS A 276 2.39 6.29 21.25
CA LYS A 276 1.99 5.49 22.41
C LYS A 276 0.51 5.65 22.78
N SER A 277 -0.14 6.75 22.39
CA SER A 277 -1.57 6.98 22.59
C SER A 277 -2.44 5.93 21.89
N ILE A 278 -1.95 5.22 20.88
CA ILE A 278 -2.73 4.25 20.09
C ILE A 278 -3.42 3.19 20.97
N GLU A 279 -2.79 2.78 22.08
CA GLU A 279 -3.34 1.80 23.04
C GLU A 279 -4.52 2.34 23.86
N LYS A 280 -4.74 3.66 23.84
CA LYS A 280 -5.90 4.31 24.45
C LYS A 280 -7.11 4.33 23.52
N HIS A 281 -6.94 3.94 22.25
CA HIS A 281 -7.96 4.01 21.22
C HIS A 281 -8.27 2.66 20.60
N LEU A 282 -7.26 1.80 20.42
CA LEU A 282 -7.38 0.59 19.61
C LEU A 282 -6.83 -0.65 20.34
N ALA A 283 -7.51 -1.77 20.13
CA ALA A 283 -7.01 -3.10 20.47
C ALA A 283 -5.97 -3.58 19.43
N ALA A 284 -5.26 -4.66 19.75
CA ALA A 284 -4.11 -5.13 18.97
C ALA A 284 -4.46 -5.53 17.52
N ASP A 285 -5.62 -6.17 17.33
CA ASP A 285 -6.18 -6.54 16.04
C ASP A 285 -6.47 -5.34 15.14
N SER A 286 -6.93 -4.26 15.75
CA SER A 286 -7.28 -3.01 15.10
C SER A 286 -6.01 -2.24 14.73
N ILE A 287 -5.00 -2.22 15.61
CA ILE A 287 -3.66 -1.70 15.28
C ILE A 287 -3.07 -2.45 14.08
N TRP A 288 -3.16 -3.78 14.08
CA TRP A 288 -2.73 -4.60 12.95
C TRP A 288 -3.48 -4.25 11.66
N GLY A 289 -4.80 -4.05 11.75
CA GLY A 289 -5.65 -3.65 10.62
C GLY A 289 -5.27 -2.30 10.04
N MET A 290 -4.93 -1.31 10.88
CA MET A 290 -4.44 0.00 10.42
C MET A 290 -3.11 -0.13 9.66
N VAL A 291 -2.16 -0.93 10.19
CA VAL A 291 -0.88 -1.17 9.52
C VAL A 291 -1.09 -1.89 8.19
N ASN A 292 -1.98 -2.89 8.13
CA ASN A 292 -2.27 -3.59 6.88
C ASN A 292 -2.87 -2.63 5.83
N LEU A 293 -3.82 -1.78 6.23
CA LEU A 293 -4.41 -0.76 5.37
C LEU A 293 -3.33 0.19 4.80
N VAL A 294 -2.48 0.77 5.66
CA VAL A 294 -1.43 1.69 5.21
C VAL A 294 -0.40 0.97 4.32
N SER A 295 0.03 -0.24 4.70
CA SER A 295 0.96 -1.04 3.91
C SER A 295 0.41 -1.37 2.52
N ASP A 296 -0.86 -1.76 2.40
CA ASP A 296 -1.47 -2.10 1.10
C ASP A 296 -1.59 -0.86 0.21
N LEU A 297 -1.97 0.29 0.77
CA LEU A 297 -2.03 1.56 0.01
C LEU A 297 -0.65 2.04 -0.42
N LEU A 298 0.37 1.90 0.44
CA LEU A 298 1.77 2.16 0.07
C LEU A 298 2.24 1.23 -1.03
N VAL A 299 1.92 -0.06 -0.95
CA VAL A 299 2.26 -1.04 -2.00
C VAL A 299 1.57 -0.70 -3.30
N LEU A 300 0.35 -0.14 -3.30
CA LEU A 300 -0.32 0.27 -4.54
C LEU A 300 0.23 1.59 -5.10
N GLY A 301 0.67 2.52 -4.23
CA GLY A 301 1.33 3.77 -4.63
C GLY A 301 0.40 4.85 -5.19
N GLN A 302 -0.92 4.63 -5.15
CA GLN A 302 -1.93 5.50 -5.77
C GLN A 302 -2.75 6.34 -4.76
N GLY A 303 -2.20 6.57 -3.57
CA GLY A 303 -2.92 7.21 -2.46
C GLY A 303 -4.15 6.39 -2.05
N ILE A 304 -5.28 7.06 -1.80
CA ILE A 304 -6.54 6.43 -1.38
C ILE A 304 -7.45 5.97 -2.53
N SER A 305 -7.13 6.32 -3.77
CA SER A 305 -7.92 5.97 -4.97
C SER A 305 -8.21 4.47 -5.14
N PRO A 306 -7.36 3.52 -4.69
CA PRO A 306 -7.69 2.10 -4.78
C PRO A 306 -8.82 1.64 -3.84
N LEU A 307 -9.28 2.46 -2.91
CA LEU A 307 -10.35 2.09 -1.98
C LEU A 307 -11.76 2.16 -2.60
N ILE A 308 -11.91 2.83 -3.74
CA ILE A 308 -13.22 3.08 -4.35
C ILE A 308 -13.75 1.87 -5.10
N ALA A 309 -15.07 1.75 -5.15
CA ALA A 309 -15.75 0.85 -6.08
C ALA A 309 -15.42 1.29 -7.52
N ARG A 310 -14.66 0.48 -8.26
CA ARG A 310 -14.50 0.68 -9.71
C ARG A 310 -15.56 -0.19 -10.40
N GLY A 311 -16.65 0.46 -10.80
CA GLY A 311 -17.74 -0.14 -11.59
C GLY A 311 -17.31 -0.53 -12.99
#